data_AF-A0A7C2ST13-F1
#
_entry.id   AF-A0A7C2ST13-F1
#
_cell.length_a   1.000
_cell.length_b   1.000
_cell.length_c   1.000
_cell.angle_alpha   90.00
_cell.angle_beta   90.00
_cell.angle_gamma   90.00
#
_symmetry.space_group_name_H-M   'P 1'
#
loop_
_entity.id
_entity.type
_entity.pdbx_description
1 polymer ?
#
loop_
_entity_poly.entity_id
_entity_poly.type
_entity_poly.pdbx_seq_one_letter_code
_entity_poly.pdbx_strand_id
1 'polypeptide(L)'
;MHKLLTNLFLIVIISFHFVSCKEDIDPAKQTELNRNKIIHEAPIKNKYEIEKPIDNLPENIKAFSGHWVGKWNDVIPSQLVVVSINHAEVSFIYSWGANQHKGIESGIITETAMLDERGRIKYVNDDLSLTFTVDTLLNKVIGVSIRGDVVSNIVMEKVK
;
A
#
# COMPACT_ATOMS: atom_id res chain seq x y z
N MET A 1 -43.40 -13.30 -73.47
CA MET A 1 -43.63 -14.70 -73.05
C MET A 1 -42.82 -14.95 -71.78
N HIS A 2 -43.51 -15.27 -70.67
CA HIS A 2 -43.11 -16.13 -69.51
C HIS A 2 -41.64 -16.12 -69.02
N LYS A 3 -41.28 -16.07 -67.72
CA LYS A 3 -41.95 -16.34 -66.43
C LYS A 3 -40.99 -15.87 -65.30
N LEU A 4 -41.59 -15.44 -64.20
CA LEU A 4 -41.18 -15.59 -62.79
C LEU A 4 -39.95 -16.47 -62.49
N LEU A 5 -39.09 -16.02 -61.56
CA LEU A 5 -38.88 -16.70 -60.27
C LEU A 5 -37.99 -15.88 -59.32
N THR A 6 -38.64 -15.40 -58.26
CA THR A 6 -38.08 -14.92 -56.99
C THR A 6 -37.23 -16.02 -56.35
N ASN A 7 -36.00 -15.70 -55.92
CA ASN A 7 -35.30 -16.55 -54.95
C ASN A 7 -34.65 -15.68 -53.86
N LEU A 8 -35.27 -15.77 -52.69
CA LEU A 8 -34.93 -15.13 -51.44
C LEU A 8 -33.75 -15.88 -50.82
N PHE A 9 -32.53 -15.33 -50.88
CA PHE A 9 -31.41 -15.86 -50.13
C PHE A 9 -31.45 -15.30 -48.70
N LEU A 10 -31.87 -16.14 -47.77
CA LEU A 10 -31.84 -15.89 -46.33
C LEU A 10 -30.39 -15.95 -45.84
N ILE A 11 -29.82 -14.81 -45.48
CA ILE A 11 -28.50 -14.74 -44.80
C ILE A 11 -28.72 -15.08 -43.33
N VAL A 12 -28.25 -16.25 -42.89
CA VAL A 12 -28.19 -16.60 -41.47
C VAL A 12 -26.94 -15.96 -40.87
N ILE A 13 -27.10 -14.80 -40.24
CA ILE A 13 -26.06 -14.18 -39.40
C ILE A 13 -26.07 -14.91 -38.06
N ILE A 14 -25.22 -15.92 -37.92
CA ILE A 14 -24.93 -16.54 -36.62
C ILE A 14 -24.16 -15.50 -35.79
N SER A 15 -24.91 -14.74 -35.00
CA SER A 15 -24.36 -13.80 -34.04
C SER A 15 -23.76 -14.61 -32.89
N PHE A 16 -22.46 -14.91 -32.97
CA PHE A 16 -21.68 -15.37 -31.82
C PHE A 16 -21.70 -14.26 -30.77
N HIS A 17 -22.66 -14.36 -29.84
CA HIS A 17 -22.63 -13.61 -28.60
C HIS A 17 -21.50 -14.24 -27.78
N PHE A 18 -20.29 -13.69 -27.89
CA PHE A 18 -19.31 -13.82 -26.82
C PHE A 18 -19.96 -13.16 -25.61
N VAL A 19 -20.58 -13.97 -24.76
CA VAL A 19 -20.92 -13.61 -23.39
C VAL A 19 -19.58 -13.37 -22.71
N SER A 20 -19.11 -12.13 -22.80
CA SER A 20 -18.08 -11.61 -21.91
C SER A 20 -18.74 -11.59 -20.53
N CYS A 21 -18.59 -12.69 -19.78
CA CYS A 21 -18.84 -12.70 -18.36
C CYS A 21 -17.92 -11.64 -17.76
N LYS A 22 -18.47 -10.46 -17.47
CA LYS A 22 -17.89 -9.53 -16.52
C LYS A 22 -17.99 -10.23 -15.17
N GLU A 23 -16.90 -10.86 -14.76
CA GLU A 23 -16.75 -11.33 -13.39
C GLU A 23 -16.69 -10.06 -12.54
N ASP A 24 -17.77 -9.75 -11.82
CA ASP A 24 -17.80 -8.66 -10.84
C ASP A 24 -16.83 -9.03 -9.72
N ILE A 25 -15.61 -8.49 -9.79
CA ILE A 25 -14.60 -8.72 -8.76
C ILE A 25 -15.07 -8.03 -7.48
N ASP A 26 -15.29 -8.84 -6.43
CA ASP A 26 -15.56 -8.38 -5.08
C ASP A 26 -14.52 -7.31 -4.65
N PRO A 27 -14.96 -6.08 -4.28
CA PRO A 27 -14.06 -5.02 -3.83
C PRO A 27 -13.12 -5.42 -2.69
N ALA A 28 -13.55 -6.34 -1.81
CA ALA A 28 -12.70 -6.85 -0.74
C ALA A 28 -11.54 -7.69 -1.29
N LYS A 29 -11.81 -8.56 -2.25
CA LYS A 29 -10.78 -9.34 -2.96
C LYS A 29 -9.82 -8.43 -3.73
N GLN A 30 -10.34 -7.41 -4.42
CA GLN A 30 -9.47 -6.46 -5.12
C GLN A 30 -8.55 -5.71 -4.16
N THR A 31 -9.05 -5.33 -2.98
CA THR A 31 -8.27 -4.68 -1.93
C THR A 31 -7.16 -5.58 -1.40
N GLU A 32 -7.48 -6.86 -1.16
CA GLU A 32 -6.50 -7.85 -0.72
C GLU A 32 -5.43 -8.12 -1.79
N LEU A 33 -5.83 -8.27 -3.06
CA LEU A 33 -4.89 -8.43 -4.18
C LEU A 33 -3.95 -7.22 -4.29
N ASN A 34 -4.49 -6.00 -4.17
CA ASN A 34 -3.68 -4.78 -4.18
C ASN A 34 -2.68 -4.74 -3.03
N ARG A 35 -3.10 -5.16 -1.83
CA ARG A 35 -2.22 -5.28 -0.65
C ARG A 35 -1.12 -6.30 -0.88
N ASN A 36 -1.45 -7.50 -1.34
CA ASN A 36 -0.49 -8.57 -1.56
C ASN A 36 0.54 -8.18 -2.64
N LYS A 37 0.10 -7.45 -3.66
CA LYS A 37 1.01 -6.84 -4.64
C LYS A 37 1.99 -5.87 -3.99
N ILE A 38 1.52 -4.96 -3.13
CA ILE A 38 2.40 -4.03 -2.40
C ILE A 38 3.41 -4.79 -1.54
N ILE A 39 2.95 -5.81 -0.82
CA ILE A 39 3.81 -6.65 0.05
C ILE A 39 4.92 -7.32 -0.77
N HIS A 40 4.56 -7.82 -1.96
CA HIS A 40 5.52 -8.46 -2.87
C HIS A 40 6.54 -7.47 -3.45
N GLU A 41 6.10 -6.27 -3.82
CA GLU A 41 6.95 -5.26 -4.49
C GLU A 41 7.86 -4.47 -3.52
N ALA A 42 7.57 -4.49 -2.22
CA ALA A 42 8.37 -3.82 -1.18
C ALA A 42 8.79 -4.80 -0.07
N PRO A 43 9.46 -5.93 -0.36
CA PRO A 43 9.56 -7.06 0.56
C PRO A 43 10.33 -6.74 1.85
N ILE A 44 9.80 -7.21 2.98
CA ILE A 44 10.54 -7.30 4.25
C ILE A 44 11.17 -8.70 4.30
N LYS A 45 12.50 -8.77 4.28
CA LYS A 45 13.24 -10.05 4.18
C LYS A 45 13.38 -10.79 5.51
N ASN A 46 13.37 -10.04 6.61
CA ASN A 46 13.57 -10.60 7.95
C ASN A 46 12.22 -11.00 8.55
N LYS A 47 12.20 -12.13 9.26
CA LYS A 47 11.05 -12.44 10.11
C LYS A 47 10.94 -11.38 11.21
N TYR A 48 9.71 -11.01 11.53
CA TYR A 48 9.39 -10.08 12.61
C TYR A 48 8.20 -10.62 13.39
N GLU A 49 8.12 -10.21 14.65
CA GLU A 49 6.98 -10.43 15.53
C GLU A 49 6.56 -9.07 16.07
N ILE A 50 5.26 -8.75 15.99
CA ILE A 50 4.74 -7.49 16.49
C ILE A 50 4.37 -7.70 17.95
N GLU A 51 5.09 -7.02 18.83
CA GLU A 51 4.83 -7.05 20.26
C GLU A 51 3.57 -6.28 20.61
N LYS A 52 2.89 -6.69 21.69
CA LYS A 52 1.80 -5.89 22.25
C LYS A 52 2.38 -4.57 22.79
N PRO A 53 1.81 -3.40 22.46
CA PRO A 53 2.21 -2.13 23.08
C PRO A 53 2.10 -2.21 24.59
N ILE A 54 3.00 -1.53 25.29
CA ILE A 54 2.91 -1.41 26.75
C ILE A 54 1.59 -0.76 27.16
N ASP A 55 1.11 -1.13 28.34
CA ASP A 55 -0.11 -0.55 28.88
C ASP A 55 0.08 0.96 29.16
N ASN A 56 -1.01 1.73 29.19
CA ASN A 56 -1.03 3.19 29.44
C ASN A 56 -0.38 4.10 28.39
N LEU A 57 -0.01 3.61 27.20
CA LEU A 57 0.32 4.49 26.08
C LEU A 57 -0.89 5.33 25.62
N PRO A 58 -0.67 6.58 25.14
CA PRO A 58 -1.69 7.32 24.42
C PRO A 58 -2.25 6.52 23.24
N GLU A 59 -3.57 6.60 22.99
CA GLU A 59 -4.24 5.79 21.96
C GLU A 59 -3.69 6.02 20.55
N ASN A 60 -3.32 7.25 20.21
CA ASN A 60 -2.68 7.58 18.93
C ASN A 60 -1.31 6.90 18.77
N ILE A 61 -0.58 6.68 19.86
CA ILE A 61 0.72 6.00 19.86
C ILE A 61 0.50 4.49 19.80
N LYS A 62 -0.40 3.93 20.63
CA LYS A 62 -0.76 2.50 20.56
C LYS A 62 -1.21 2.08 19.16
N ALA A 63 -1.97 2.96 18.50
CA ALA A 63 -2.54 2.67 17.20
C ALA A 63 -1.48 2.33 16.15
N PHE A 64 -0.25 2.88 16.25
CA PHE A 64 0.86 2.56 15.35
C PHE A 64 1.23 1.09 15.31
N SER A 65 1.04 0.37 16.42
CA SER A 65 1.40 -1.04 16.51
C SER A 65 0.70 -1.85 15.44
N GLY A 66 1.46 -2.55 14.61
CA GLY A 66 0.90 -3.32 13.50
C GLY A 66 1.76 -3.29 12.25
N HIS A 67 1.20 -3.92 11.21
CA HIS A 67 1.72 -3.90 9.86
C HIS A 67 0.84 -3.01 8.98
N TRP A 68 1.48 -2.09 8.29
CA TRP A 68 0.86 -1.10 7.41
C TRP A 68 1.40 -1.26 6.00
N VAL A 69 0.53 -1.13 5.02
CA VAL A 69 0.86 -1.26 3.60
C VAL A 69 0.26 -0.12 2.80
N GLY A 70 1.00 0.41 1.85
CA GLY A 70 0.57 1.60 1.11
C GLY A 70 1.53 2.00 0.03
N LYS A 71 1.52 3.29 -0.32
CA LYS A 71 2.35 3.81 -1.40
C LYS A 71 2.84 5.24 -1.19
N TRP A 72 3.93 5.62 -1.87
CA TRP A 72 4.37 7.02 -2.01
C TRP A 72 3.67 7.64 -3.21
N ASN A 73 2.93 8.72 -2.99
CA ASN A 73 2.17 9.43 -4.01
C ASN A 73 1.38 8.46 -4.92
N ASP A 74 0.77 7.42 -4.32
CA ASP A 74 0.02 6.35 -4.99
C ASP A 74 0.79 5.47 -5.99
N VAL A 75 2.12 5.61 -6.08
CA VAL A 75 2.94 4.91 -7.07
C VAL A 75 3.90 3.90 -6.44
N ILE A 76 4.70 4.30 -5.44
CA ILE A 76 5.81 3.47 -4.96
C ILE A 76 5.31 2.57 -3.82
N PRO A 77 5.27 1.24 -3.96
CA PRO A 77 4.82 0.32 -2.91
C PRO A 77 5.63 0.49 -1.63
N SER A 78 4.98 0.40 -0.48
CA SER A 78 5.63 0.59 0.82
C SER A 78 4.98 -0.21 1.93
N GLN A 79 5.80 -0.61 2.89
CA GLN A 79 5.36 -1.26 4.13
C GLN A 79 6.00 -0.59 5.33
N LEU A 80 5.23 -0.42 6.40
CA LEU A 80 5.73 -0.07 7.73
C LEU A 80 5.26 -1.12 8.72
N VAL A 81 6.20 -1.76 9.41
CA VAL A 81 5.92 -2.67 10.52
C VAL A 81 6.45 -2.03 11.78
N VAL A 82 5.58 -1.80 12.74
CA VAL A 82 5.97 -1.37 14.08
C VAL A 82 6.11 -2.62 14.92
N VAL A 83 7.36 -3.01 15.18
CA VAL A 83 7.75 -4.25 15.87
C VAL A 83 7.49 -4.14 17.36
N SER A 84 7.91 -3.04 17.98
CA SER A 84 7.63 -2.73 19.39
C SER A 84 7.51 -1.22 19.59
N ILE A 85 6.74 -0.80 20.59
CA ILE A 85 6.54 0.60 20.92
C ILE A 85 6.31 0.80 22.42
N ASN A 86 7.02 1.76 23.00
CA ASN A 86 6.90 2.15 24.40
C ASN A 86 6.80 3.68 24.55
N HIS A 87 6.93 4.22 25.77
CA HIS A 87 6.77 5.66 26.03
C HIS A 87 7.87 6.54 25.41
N ALA A 88 9.03 5.97 25.10
CA ALA A 88 10.19 6.72 24.62
C ALA A 88 10.52 6.38 23.18
N GLU A 89 10.46 5.10 22.82
CA GLU A 89 11.01 4.58 21.57
C GLU A 89 10.03 3.66 20.83
N VAL A 90 10.29 3.54 19.53
CA VAL A 90 9.60 2.66 18.61
C VAL A 90 10.63 1.91 17.78
N SER A 91 10.52 0.59 17.74
CA SER A 91 11.28 -0.25 16.82
C SER A 91 10.43 -0.53 15.60
N PHE A 92 10.93 -0.24 14.41
CA PHE A 92 10.17 -0.37 13.18
C PHE A 92 11.02 -0.91 12.03
N ILE A 93 10.34 -1.55 11.08
CA ILE A 93 10.86 -1.92 9.78
C ILE A 93 10.08 -1.13 8.75
N TYR A 94 10.77 -0.41 7.88
CA TYR A 94 10.17 0.30 6.78
C TYR A 94 10.80 -0.14 5.46
N SER A 95 9.99 -0.57 4.50
CA SER A 95 10.46 -0.98 3.17
C SER A 95 9.71 -0.26 2.07
N TRP A 96 10.38 -0.03 0.95
CA TRP A 96 9.78 0.51 -0.26
C TRP A 96 10.28 -0.21 -1.52
N GLY A 97 9.42 -0.28 -2.52
CA GLY A 97 9.73 -0.85 -3.82
C GLY A 97 10.52 0.11 -4.72
N ALA A 98 11.08 -0.42 -5.80
CA ALA A 98 11.76 0.39 -6.80
C ALA A 98 10.77 1.13 -7.72
N ASN A 99 11.19 2.27 -8.26
CA ASN A 99 10.52 3.00 -9.33
C ASN A 99 11.56 3.55 -10.31
N GLN A 100 11.77 2.83 -11.41
CA GLN A 100 12.77 3.16 -12.43
C GLN A 100 12.50 4.51 -13.11
N HIS A 101 11.23 4.90 -13.30
CA HIS A 101 10.89 6.18 -13.93
C HIS A 101 11.29 7.39 -13.07
N LYS A 102 11.40 7.20 -11.76
CA LYS A 102 11.84 8.24 -10.82
C LYS A 102 13.27 8.04 -10.31
N GLY A 103 14.00 7.05 -10.83
CA GLY A 103 15.35 6.71 -10.36
C GLY A 103 15.39 6.30 -8.88
N ILE A 104 14.32 5.71 -8.36
CA ILE A 104 14.23 5.27 -6.97
C ILE A 104 14.49 3.78 -6.92
N GLU A 105 15.58 3.39 -6.27
CA GLU A 105 15.84 1.99 -5.94
C GLU A 105 15.02 1.54 -4.72
N SER A 106 14.71 0.25 -4.65
CA SER A 106 14.09 -0.35 -3.47
C SER A 106 14.99 -0.24 -2.25
N GLY A 107 14.41 -0.15 -1.05
CA GLY A 107 15.19 -0.12 0.17
C GLY A 107 14.42 -0.60 1.39
N ILE A 108 15.17 -0.78 2.47
CA ILE A 108 14.67 -1.21 3.77
C ILE A 108 15.44 -0.47 4.86
N ILE A 109 14.73 -0.06 5.90
CA ILE A 109 15.24 0.55 7.13
C ILE A 109 14.72 -0.31 8.27
N THR A 110 15.60 -0.68 9.19
CA THR A 110 15.24 -1.35 10.45
C THR A 110 15.91 -0.58 11.56
N GLU A 111 15.13 0.11 12.38
CA GLU A 111 15.66 1.06 13.35
C GLU A 111 14.80 1.12 14.61
N THR A 112 15.43 1.61 15.67
CA THR A 112 14.75 2.07 16.89
C THR A 112 14.90 3.58 16.96
N ALA A 113 13.78 4.30 16.99
CA ALA A 113 13.78 5.76 17.02
C ALA A 113 12.97 6.28 18.21
N MET A 114 13.32 7.47 18.70
CA MET A 114 12.48 8.18 19.67
C MET A 114 11.22 8.73 18.98
N LEU A 115 10.10 8.68 19.70
CA LEU A 115 8.90 9.40 19.28
C LEU A 115 9.10 10.90 19.54
N ASP A 116 8.68 11.75 18.61
CA ASP A 116 8.71 13.19 18.86
C ASP A 116 7.59 13.64 19.81
N GLU A 117 7.59 14.91 20.21
CA GLU A 117 6.60 15.48 21.14
C GLU A 117 5.13 15.33 20.68
N ARG A 118 4.91 15.02 19.39
CA ARG A 118 3.58 14.76 18.81
C ARG A 118 3.27 13.28 18.67
N GLY A 119 4.14 12.40 19.17
CA GLY A 119 4.01 10.95 19.04
C GLY A 119 4.30 10.45 17.62
N ARG A 120 5.09 11.19 16.82
CA ARG A 120 5.44 10.78 15.45
C ARG A 120 6.72 9.98 15.43
N ILE A 121 6.79 9.02 14.52
CA ILE A 121 8.05 8.35 14.17
C ILE A 121 8.81 9.25 13.22
N LYS A 122 10.09 9.52 13.51
CA LYS A 122 10.99 10.26 12.63
C LYS A 122 12.26 9.47 12.38
N TYR A 123 12.67 9.44 11.13
CA TYR A 123 13.95 8.90 10.70
C TYR A 123 14.61 9.90 9.78
N VAL A 124 15.89 10.19 9.99
CA VAL A 124 16.66 11.09 9.14
C VAL A 124 18.04 10.48 8.93
N ASN A 125 18.44 10.39 7.68
CA ASN A 125 19.83 10.20 7.27
C ASN A 125 20.21 11.28 6.25
N ASP A 126 21.42 11.20 5.70
CA ASP A 126 21.97 12.22 4.81
C ASP A 126 21.09 12.52 3.58
N ASP A 127 20.38 11.50 3.06
CA ASP A 127 19.63 11.59 1.80
C ASP A 127 18.10 11.47 1.97
N LEU A 128 17.62 11.08 3.15
CA LEU A 128 16.22 10.73 3.37
C LEU A 128 15.76 11.12 4.78
N SER A 129 14.72 11.94 4.83
CA SER A 129 13.91 12.16 6.02
C SER A 129 12.54 11.51 5.84
N LEU A 130 12.11 10.72 6.83
CA LEU A 130 10.79 10.12 6.93
C LEU A 130 10.12 10.61 8.21
N THR A 131 8.85 10.94 8.12
CA THR A 131 8.01 11.20 9.29
C THR A 131 6.69 10.45 9.12
N PHE A 132 6.24 9.73 10.14
CA PHE A 132 4.97 9.02 10.14
C PHE A 132 4.08 9.47 11.30
N THR A 133 2.78 9.55 11.06
CA THR A 133 1.71 9.78 12.04
C THR A 133 0.58 8.79 11.79
N VAL A 134 -0.10 8.35 12.85
CA VAL A 134 -1.36 7.62 12.69
C VAL A 134 -2.52 8.61 12.68
N ASP A 135 -3.39 8.48 11.69
CA ASP A 135 -4.73 9.03 11.71
C ASP A 135 -5.68 7.96 12.26
N THR A 136 -6.11 8.14 13.51
CA THR A 136 -6.98 7.19 14.21
C THR A 136 -8.42 7.21 13.70
N LEU A 137 -8.87 8.28 13.05
CA LEU A 137 -10.20 8.38 12.47
C LEU A 137 -10.29 7.60 11.17
N LEU A 138 -9.25 7.71 10.33
CA LEU A 138 -9.17 6.99 9.06
C LEU A 138 -8.59 5.57 9.22
N ASN A 139 -8.02 5.25 10.38
CA ASN A 139 -7.24 4.04 10.62
C ASN A 139 -6.14 3.87 9.54
N LYS A 140 -5.36 4.94 9.34
CA LYS A 140 -4.28 5.02 8.36
C LYS A 140 -2.99 5.53 9.00
N VAL A 141 -1.86 5.09 8.46
CA VAL A 141 -0.59 5.80 8.68
C VAL A 141 -0.39 6.77 7.52
N ILE A 142 -0.20 8.04 7.88
CA ILE A 142 0.18 9.10 6.95
C ILE A 142 1.66 9.41 7.20
N GLY A 143 2.44 9.38 6.15
CA GLY A 143 3.85 9.70 6.17
C GLY A 143 4.23 10.76 5.16
N VAL A 144 5.41 11.34 5.37
CA VAL A 144 6.07 12.22 4.42
C VAL A 144 7.51 11.73 4.27
N SER A 145 7.96 11.55 3.03
CA SER A 145 9.38 11.41 2.72
C SER A 145 9.91 12.69 2.08
N ILE A 146 11.13 13.06 2.46
CA ILE A 146 11.89 14.17 1.89
C ILE A 146 13.24 13.62 1.46
N ARG A 147 13.59 13.78 0.18
CA ARG A 147 14.88 13.41 -0.40
C ARG A 147 15.36 14.58 -1.27
N GLY A 148 16.35 15.33 -0.78
CA GLY A 148 16.69 16.64 -1.34
C GLY A 148 15.46 17.55 -1.37
N ASP A 149 15.14 18.11 -2.53
CA ASP A 149 13.97 18.99 -2.73
C ASP A 149 12.66 18.22 -3.02
N VAL A 150 12.70 16.89 -3.09
CA VAL A 150 11.53 16.06 -3.42
C VAL A 150 10.78 15.67 -2.15
N VAL A 151 9.51 16.08 -2.07
CA VAL A 151 8.58 15.68 -1.02
C VAL A 151 7.57 14.67 -1.58
N SER A 152 7.36 13.56 -0.87
CA SER A 152 6.32 12.58 -1.21
C SER A 152 5.43 12.28 -0.02
N ASN A 153 4.13 12.19 -0.27
CA ASN A 153 3.16 11.72 0.71
C ASN A 153 3.13 10.19 0.70
N ILE A 154 2.99 9.60 1.87
CA ILE A 154 2.90 8.17 2.05
C ILE A 154 1.59 7.89 2.77
N VAL A 155 0.75 7.03 2.20
CA VAL A 155 -0.53 6.67 2.83
C VAL A 155 -0.60 5.17 2.90
N MET A 156 -0.81 4.64 4.11
CA MET A 156 -0.84 3.21 4.37
C MET A 156 -2.06 2.81 5.17
N GLU A 157 -2.55 1.61 4.91
CA GLU A 157 -3.67 0.98 5.60
C GLU A 157 -3.18 -0.20 6.40
N LYS A 158 -3.86 -0.50 7.51
CA LYS A 158 -3.50 -1.61 8.38
C LYS A 158 -3.79 -2.94 7.68
N VAL A 159 -2.84 -3.86 7.74
CA VAL A 159 -3.06 -5.26 7.40
C VAL A 159 -3.96 -5.86 8.49
N LYS A 160 -5.04 -6.52 8.07
CA LYS A 160 -5.98 -7.21 8.96
C LYS A 160 -5.54 -8.64 9.19
#